data_AF-A0A450UUE6-F1
#
_entry.id   AF-A0A450UUE6-F1
#
_cell.length_a   1.000
_cell.length_b   1.000
_cell.length_c   1.000
_cell.angle_alpha   90.00
_cell.angle_beta   90.00
_cell.angle_gamma   90.00
#
_symmetry.space_group_name_H-M   'P 1'
#
loop_
_entity.id
_entity.type
_entity.pdbx_description
1 polymer ?
#
loop_
_entity_poly.entity_id
_entity_poly.type
_entity_poly.pdbx_seq_one_letter_code
_entity_poly.pdbx_strand_id
1 'polypeptide(L)'
;MQLKPEQLPAHLKRGLAPVYVISGDEPLQTDEALGLIGQSAHDLGFTERVVLQADARFDWDIINQYADSPSLFGEKRLLDVRIVAGGGPGQQGSRALMEYASRPSPHQVLRLITGQMDAKQRKSKWYQSLDRAGACIALWPVTGQNLPRWIETRLRGRGMTITEEAVGILAQRMEGNLLACAQEIEKLILVCQTREIGLQDVLQSVVDSAHFDTFGLVESTLAGDAGRTARILSGLWEEGTEPLPVLGVLIWEIREVIKMAHQVAGGASLEGITRQQPAWRRRSALLARALDRQGPTAWMGMLRVAGRVDQIIKGARRGDPREALLALGLLMSGVEIPFPDAGPTADAIPPGGAG
;
A
#
# COMPACT_ATOMS: atom_id res chain seq x y z
N MET A 1 12.36 -14.91 -23.33
CA MET A 1 13.00 -15.56 -22.20
C MET A 1 12.25 -15.14 -20.95
N GLN A 2 12.03 -16.04 -19.99
CA GLN A 2 11.38 -15.67 -18.74
C GLN A 2 12.44 -15.13 -17.76
N LEU A 3 12.23 -13.92 -17.24
CA LEU A 3 13.08 -13.28 -16.25
C LEU A 3 12.31 -13.10 -14.95
N LYS A 4 12.96 -13.41 -13.83
CA LYS A 4 12.53 -12.92 -12.53
C LYS A 4 12.89 -11.42 -12.39
N PRO A 5 12.15 -10.63 -11.60
CA PRO A 5 12.42 -9.21 -11.43
C PRO A 5 13.87 -8.92 -11.04
N GLU A 6 14.45 -9.74 -10.17
CA GLU A 6 15.82 -9.56 -9.65
C GLU A 6 16.91 -9.83 -10.71
N GLN A 7 16.56 -10.52 -11.80
CA GLN A 7 17.47 -10.84 -12.90
C GLN A 7 17.54 -9.72 -13.95
N LEU A 8 16.58 -8.79 -13.94
CA LEU A 8 16.47 -7.72 -14.95
C LEU A 8 17.73 -6.83 -15.01
N PRO A 9 18.32 -6.34 -13.91
CA PRO A 9 19.53 -5.52 -13.98
C PRO A 9 20.72 -6.25 -14.62
N ALA A 10 20.91 -7.53 -14.30
CA ALA A 10 21.98 -8.34 -14.89
C ALA A 10 21.74 -8.63 -16.37
N HIS A 11 20.48 -8.78 -16.78
CA HIS A 11 20.10 -8.91 -18.19
C HIS A 11 20.45 -7.64 -18.97
N LEU A 12 20.02 -6.46 -18.50
CA LEU A 12 20.25 -5.18 -19.18
C LEU A 12 21.74 -4.85 -19.35
N LYS A 13 22.60 -5.26 -18.41
CA LYS A 13 24.06 -5.15 -18.55
C LYS A 13 24.64 -5.95 -19.71
N ARG A 14 23.98 -7.03 -20.14
CA ARG A 14 24.41 -7.86 -21.28
C ARG A 14 23.91 -7.30 -22.62
N GLY A 15 22.91 -6.43 -22.58
CA GLY A 15 22.30 -5.82 -23.75
C GLY A 15 20.79 -5.64 -23.57
N LEU A 16 20.22 -4.82 -24.45
CA LEU A 16 18.80 -4.51 -24.46
C LEU A 16 18.08 -5.44 -25.44
N ALA A 17 17.10 -6.21 -24.95
CA ALA A 17 16.19 -6.97 -25.82
C ALA A 17 15.26 -6.04 -26.61
N PRO A 18 14.82 -6.44 -27.82
CA PRO A 18 13.92 -5.61 -28.64
C PRO A 18 12.46 -5.64 -28.15
N VAL A 19 12.11 -6.58 -27.28
CA VAL A 19 10.77 -6.76 -26.71
C VAL A 19 10.87 -7.04 -25.21
N TYR A 20 10.03 -6.36 -24.43
CA TYR A 20 9.77 -6.67 -23.04
C TYR A 20 8.27 -6.84 -22.81
N VAL A 21 7.86 -7.96 -22.23
CA VAL A 21 6.49 -8.15 -21.70
C VAL A 21 6.55 -8.03 -20.20
N ILE A 22 5.84 -7.05 -19.64
CA ILE A 22 5.78 -6.79 -18.20
C ILE A 22 4.34 -7.08 -17.79
N SER A 23 4.17 -8.14 -17.01
CA SER A 23 2.86 -8.65 -16.60
C SER A 23 2.73 -8.65 -15.10
N GLY A 24 1.70 -8.02 -14.54
CA GLY A 24 1.50 -8.00 -13.10
C GLY A 24 0.63 -6.86 -12.61
N ASP A 25 0.22 -6.96 -11.35
CA ASP A 25 -0.67 -6.00 -10.70
C ASP A 25 0.03 -5.24 -9.56
N GLU A 26 1.35 -5.38 -9.44
CA GLU A 26 2.15 -4.67 -8.43
C GLU A 26 2.75 -3.39 -9.03
N PRO A 27 2.22 -2.20 -8.70
CA PRO A 27 2.59 -0.95 -9.38
C PRO A 27 4.06 -0.58 -9.19
N LEU A 28 4.58 -0.68 -7.96
CA LEU A 28 5.98 -0.31 -7.66
C LEU A 28 6.95 -1.11 -8.54
N GLN A 29 6.81 -2.44 -8.55
CA GLN A 29 7.69 -3.30 -9.34
C GLN A 29 7.56 -3.01 -10.84
N THR A 30 6.36 -2.65 -11.30
CA THR A 30 6.11 -2.32 -12.71
C THR A 30 6.86 -1.04 -13.08
N ASP A 31 6.76 -0.01 -12.26
CA ASP A 31 7.45 1.26 -12.47
C ASP A 31 8.97 1.11 -12.39
N GLU A 32 9.48 0.31 -11.44
CA GLU A 32 10.92 0.01 -11.32
C GLU A 32 11.44 -0.73 -12.56
N ALA A 33 10.72 -1.76 -13.04
CA ALA A 33 11.09 -2.49 -14.24
C ALA A 33 11.08 -1.60 -15.49
N LEU A 34 10.04 -0.77 -15.64
CA LEU A 34 9.96 0.21 -16.73
C LEU A 34 11.06 1.26 -16.63
N GLY A 35 11.39 1.74 -15.43
CA GLY A 35 12.48 2.68 -15.20
C GLY A 35 13.83 2.10 -15.64
N LEU A 36 14.15 0.88 -15.20
CA LEU A 36 15.39 0.19 -15.54
C LEU A 36 15.54 -0.04 -17.06
N ILE A 37 14.50 -0.56 -17.71
CA ILE A 37 14.52 -0.77 -19.16
C ILE A 37 14.61 0.57 -19.90
N GLY A 38 13.88 1.58 -19.42
CA GLY A 38 13.87 2.92 -20.01
C GLY A 38 15.24 3.60 -19.94
N GLN A 39 15.91 3.55 -18.79
CA GLN A 39 17.26 4.08 -18.64
C GLN A 39 18.26 3.36 -19.55
N SER A 40 18.23 2.02 -19.55
CA SER A 40 19.12 1.24 -20.42
C SER A 40 18.88 1.51 -21.92
N ALA A 41 17.63 1.76 -22.31
CA ALA A 41 17.29 2.14 -23.67
C ALA A 41 17.78 3.56 -24.00
N HIS A 42 17.57 4.51 -23.10
CA HIS A 42 18.06 5.88 -23.25
C HIS A 42 19.58 5.92 -23.46
N ASP A 43 20.33 5.17 -22.65
CA ASP A 43 21.80 5.07 -22.74
C ASP A 43 22.28 4.49 -24.09
N LEU A 44 21.40 3.78 -24.82
CA LEU A 44 21.66 3.21 -26.16
C LEU A 44 21.08 4.05 -27.32
N GLY A 45 20.63 5.28 -27.01
CA GLY A 45 20.13 6.26 -27.98
C GLY A 45 18.64 6.13 -28.30
N PHE A 46 17.86 5.43 -27.49
CA PHE A 46 16.39 5.42 -27.59
C PHE A 46 15.81 6.59 -26.80
N THR A 47 15.86 7.78 -27.40
CA THR A 47 15.47 9.06 -26.77
C THR A 47 13.99 9.39 -26.97
N GLU A 48 13.35 8.87 -28.01
CA GLU A 48 11.93 9.09 -28.26
C GLU A 48 11.10 8.06 -27.47
N ARG A 49 10.21 8.53 -26.58
CA ARG A 49 9.28 7.66 -25.85
C ARG A 49 7.85 7.88 -26.30
N VAL A 50 7.20 6.82 -26.77
CA VAL A 50 5.78 6.82 -27.15
C VAL A 50 5.01 5.91 -26.20
N VAL A 51 3.90 6.39 -25.65
CA VAL A 51 3.05 5.62 -24.74
C VAL A 51 1.65 5.50 -25.31
N LEU A 52 1.21 4.27 -25.54
CA LEU A 52 -0.09 3.93 -26.12
C LEU A 52 -0.93 3.15 -25.10
N GLN A 53 -2.20 3.52 -24.98
CA GLN A 53 -3.19 2.80 -24.18
C GLN A 53 -4.03 1.95 -25.10
N ALA A 54 -3.95 0.63 -24.96
CA ALA A 54 -4.70 -0.33 -25.73
C ALA A 54 -6.03 -0.67 -25.02
N ASP A 55 -7.07 0.04 -25.42
CA ASP A 55 -8.47 -0.26 -25.10
C ASP A 55 -9.09 -1.22 -26.13
N ALA A 56 -10.41 -1.44 -26.05
CA ALA A 56 -11.12 -2.37 -26.92
C ALA A 56 -11.15 -1.97 -28.42
N ARG A 57 -10.91 -0.70 -28.75
CA ARG A 57 -10.92 -0.16 -30.14
C ARG A 57 -9.53 0.23 -30.62
N PHE A 58 -8.49 -0.13 -29.86
CA PHE A 58 -7.11 0.20 -30.19
C PHE A 58 -6.68 -0.43 -31.51
N ASP A 59 -6.13 0.39 -32.40
CA ASP A 59 -5.53 -0.08 -33.65
C ASP A 59 -4.11 -0.59 -33.41
N TRP A 60 -3.94 -1.91 -33.46
CA TRP A 60 -2.68 -2.58 -33.19
C TRP A 60 -1.66 -2.46 -34.33
N ASP A 61 -2.09 -2.13 -35.54
CA ASP A 61 -1.17 -2.03 -36.69
C ASP A 61 -0.19 -0.84 -36.51
N ILE A 62 -0.51 0.11 -35.62
CA ILE A 62 0.37 1.22 -35.22
C ILE A 62 1.74 0.76 -34.71
N ILE A 63 1.82 -0.42 -34.09
CA ILE A 63 3.09 -0.98 -33.58
C ILE A 63 4.08 -1.21 -34.72
N ASN A 64 3.61 -1.78 -35.82
CA ASN A 64 4.42 -2.07 -37.00
C ASN A 64 4.66 -0.80 -37.82
N GLN A 65 3.69 0.12 -37.90
CA GLN A 65 3.88 1.43 -38.54
C GLN A 65 5.04 2.21 -37.92
N TYR A 66 5.13 2.24 -36.58
CA TYR A 66 6.28 2.85 -35.91
C TYR A 66 7.60 2.12 -36.18
N ALA A 67 7.55 0.80 -36.35
CA ALA A 67 8.75 -0.01 -36.60
C ALA A 67 9.29 0.20 -38.02
N ASP A 68 8.39 0.38 -38.99
CA ASP A 68 8.69 0.59 -40.41
C ASP A 68 8.93 2.06 -40.79
N SER A 69 8.58 3.00 -39.92
CA SER A 69 8.80 4.44 -40.12
C SER A 69 9.91 4.95 -39.18
N PRO A 70 11.16 5.07 -39.68
CA PRO A 70 12.24 5.69 -38.92
C PRO A 70 11.89 7.13 -38.51
N SER A 71 12.37 7.56 -37.35
CA SER A 71 12.26 8.97 -36.96
C SER A 71 12.98 9.85 -37.99
N LEU A 72 12.32 10.96 -38.39
CA LEU A 72 12.92 11.97 -39.27
C LEU A 72 14.18 12.62 -38.66
N PHE A 73 14.31 12.56 -37.33
CA PHE A 73 15.44 13.08 -36.58
C PHE A 73 16.50 12.00 -36.26
N GLY A 74 16.32 10.77 -36.77
CA GLY A 74 17.23 9.66 -36.51
C GLY A 74 17.15 9.07 -35.10
N GLU A 75 16.21 9.53 -34.28
CA GLU A 75 16.00 9.04 -32.92
C GLU A 75 15.46 7.61 -32.93
N LYS A 76 15.99 6.76 -32.03
CA LYS A 76 15.40 5.43 -31.79
C LYS A 76 14.26 5.57 -30.78
N ARG A 77 13.29 4.67 -30.85
CA ARG A 77 12.01 4.77 -30.13
C ARG A 77 11.84 3.70 -29.07
N LEU A 78 11.39 4.10 -27.89
CA LEU A 78 10.87 3.23 -26.85
C LEU A 78 9.34 3.30 -26.86
N LEU A 79 8.69 2.22 -27.32
CA LEU A 79 7.25 2.14 -27.48
C LEU A 79 6.62 1.36 -26.32
N ASP A 80 5.82 2.04 -25.50
CA ASP A 80 5.04 1.44 -24.42
C ASP A 80 3.61 1.18 -24.90
N VAL A 81 3.17 -0.07 -24.87
CA VAL A 81 1.79 -0.45 -25.15
C VAL A 81 1.19 -1.01 -23.87
N ARG A 82 0.22 -0.30 -23.29
CA ARG A 82 -0.44 -0.70 -22.04
C ARG A 82 -1.81 -1.29 -22.35
N ILE A 83 -2.01 -2.58 -22.09
CA ILE A 83 -3.30 -3.23 -22.25
C ILE A 83 -4.19 -2.86 -21.07
N VAL A 84 -5.24 -2.08 -21.34
CA VAL A 84 -6.21 -1.63 -20.33
C VAL A 84 -7.46 -2.53 -20.31
N ALA A 85 -7.77 -3.18 -21.44
CA ALA A 85 -8.88 -4.10 -21.56
C ALA A 85 -8.57 -5.49 -20.95
N GLY A 86 -9.45 -6.00 -20.11
CA GLY A 86 -9.36 -7.38 -19.61
C GLY A 86 -9.46 -8.39 -20.77
N GLY A 87 -8.49 -9.29 -20.90
CA GLY A 87 -8.52 -10.39 -21.90
C GLY A 87 -7.36 -10.45 -22.88
N GLY A 88 -6.45 -9.47 -22.89
CA GLY A 88 -5.26 -9.45 -23.76
C GLY A 88 -5.52 -8.79 -25.13
N PRO A 89 -4.62 -8.97 -26.12
CA PRO A 89 -4.57 -8.14 -27.33
C PRO A 89 -5.62 -8.47 -28.41
N GLY A 90 -6.54 -9.41 -28.17
CA GLY A 90 -7.50 -9.87 -29.18
C GLY A 90 -6.84 -10.47 -30.43
N GLN A 91 -7.61 -10.67 -31.50
CA GLN A 91 -7.10 -11.29 -32.75
C GLN A 91 -6.18 -10.33 -33.53
N GLN A 92 -6.59 -9.07 -33.71
CA GLN A 92 -5.80 -8.07 -34.43
C GLN A 92 -4.46 -7.82 -33.72
N GLY A 93 -4.48 -7.59 -32.41
CA GLY A 93 -3.26 -7.38 -31.65
C GLY A 93 -2.38 -8.61 -31.56
N SER A 94 -2.95 -9.82 -31.47
CA SER A 94 -2.16 -11.05 -31.59
C SER A 94 -1.39 -11.09 -32.92
N ARG A 95 -2.03 -10.72 -34.04
CA ARG A 95 -1.38 -10.69 -35.36
C ARG A 95 -0.25 -9.66 -35.39
N ALA A 96 -0.53 -8.42 -35.00
CA ALA A 96 0.45 -7.34 -35.01
C ALA A 96 1.67 -7.63 -34.12
N LEU A 97 1.45 -8.14 -32.90
CA LEU A 97 2.54 -8.51 -31.98
C LEU A 97 3.41 -9.67 -32.52
N MET A 98 2.78 -10.67 -33.16
CA MET A 98 3.53 -11.77 -33.78
C MET A 98 4.37 -11.29 -34.97
N GLU A 99 3.82 -10.38 -35.78
CA GLU A 99 4.52 -9.76 -36.90
C GLU A 99 5.74 -8.97 -36.42
N TYR A 100 5.56 -8.08 -35.42
CA TYR A 100 6.67 -7.35 -34.82
C TYR A 100 7.75 -8.28 -34.25
N ALA A 101 7.34 -9.33 -33.52
CA ALA A 101 8.29 -10.31 -32.96
C ALA A 101 9.07 -11.10 -34.02
N SER A 102 8.51 -11.29 -35.22
CA SER A 102 9.19 -11.98 -36.32
C SER A 102 10.28 -11.12 -36.97
N ARG A 103 10.15 -9.79 -36.91
CA ARG A 103 11.10 -8.84 -37.48
C ARG A 103 11.20 -7.58 -36.59
N PRO A 104 11.82 -7.68 -35.40
CA PRO A 104 11.95 -6.53 -34.51
C PRO A 104 12.85 -5.46 -35.15
N SER A 105 12.45 -4.19 -35.05
CA SER A 105 13.24 -3.08 -35.59
C SER A 105 14.45 -2.79 -34.70
N PRO A 106 15.66 -2.56 -35.25
CA PRO A 106 16.82 -2.13 -34.47
C PRO A 106 16.68 -0.70 -33.91
N HIS A 107 15.69 0.04 -34.40
CA HIS A 107 15.39 1.42 -33.97
C HIS A 107 14.19 1.50 -33.05
N GLN A 108 13.60 0.36 -32.64
CA GLN A 108 12.46 0.34 -31.73
C GLN A 108 12.60 -0.74 -30.66
N VAL A 109 12.29 -0.38 -29.42
CA VAL A 109 12.05 -1.35 -28.35
C VAL A 109 10.59 -1.31 -27.95
N LEU A 110 9.93 -2.46 -28.00
CA LEU A 110 8.54 -2.62 -27.58
C LEU A 110 8.48 -3.05 -26.12
N ARG A 111 7.75 -2.32 -25.30
CA ARG A 111 7.36 -2.73 -23.94
C ARG A 111 5.86 -2.93 -23.90
N LEU A 112 5.43 -4.18 -23.77
CA LEU A 112 4.02 -4.54 -23.60
C LEU A 112 3.72 -4.67 -22.10
N ILE A 113 2.86 -3.82 -21.58
CA ILE A 113 2.46 -3.80 -20.17
C ILE A 113 1.03 -4.33 -20.07
N THR A 114 0.83 -5.29 -19.17
CA THR A 114 -0.47 -5.93 -18.92
C THR A 114 -0.61 -6.25 -17.44
N GLY A 115 -1.85 -6.39 -16.97
CA GLY A 115 -2.12 -7.01 -15.67
C GLY A 115 -1.65 -8.47 -15.60
N GLN A 116 -1.93 -9.14 -14.49
CA GLN A 116 -1.60 -10.55 -14.34
C GLN A 116 -2.14 -11.41 -15.50
N MET A 117 -1.27 -12.29 -16.00
CA MET A 117 -1.59 -13.22 -17.07
C MET A 117 -1.78 -14.64 -16.53
N ASP A 118 -2.89 -15.26 -16.90
CA ASP A 118 -3.15 -16.67 -16.60
C ASP A 118 -2.30 -17.63 -17.46
N ALA A 119 -2.35 -18.92 -17.14
CA ALA A 119 -1.61 -19.94 -17.88
C ALA A 119 -2.04 -20.09 -19.35
N LYS A 120 -3.30 -19.76 -19.69
CA LYS A 120 -3.82 -19.85 -21.06
C LYS A 120 -3.28 -18.71 -21.92
N GLN A 121 -3.26 -17.49 -21.38
CA GLN A 121 -2.70 -16.32 -22.02
C GLN A 121 -1.20 -16.48 -22.25
N ARG A 122 -0.45 -17.02 -21.28
CA ARG A 122 0.99 -17.33 -21.45
C ARG A 122 1.26 -18.44 -22.47
N LYS A 123 0.29 -19.31 -22.76
CA LYS A 123 0.38 -20.33 -23.81
C LYS A 123 -0.07 -19.83 -25.19
N SER A 124 -0.62 -18.62 -25.28
CA SER A 124 -1.05 -18.05 -26.56
C SER A 124 0.12 -17.88 -27.54
N LYS A 125 -0.17 -17.92 -28.85
CA LYS A 125 0.84 -17.77 -29.89
C LYS A 125 1.54 -16.41 -29.82
N TRP A 126 0.80 -15.33 -29.55
CA TRP A 126 1.38 -14.00 -29.45
C TRP A 126 2.38 -13.91 -28.30
N TYR A 127 2.05 -14.45 -27.12
CA TYR A 127 2.96 -14.42 -25.97
C TYR A 127 4.21 -15.24 -26.25
N GLN A 128 4.06 -16.44 -26.82
CA GLN A 128 5.21 -17.27 -27.18
C GLN A 128 6.12 -16.62 -28.22
N SER A 129 5.56 -15.87 -29.18
CA SER A 129 6.37 -15.11 -30.16
C SER A 129 7.16 -14.00 -29.48
N LEU A 130 6.54 -13.21 -28.59
CA LEU A 130 7.24 -12.17 -27.83
C LEU A 130 8.30 -12.75 -26.89
N ASP A 131 8.01 -13.87 -26.23
CA ASP A 131 8.96 -14.58 -25.37
C ASP A 131 10.17 -15.09 -26.16
N ARG A 132 10.01 -15.53 -27.40
CA ARG A 132 11.17 -15.92 -28.23
C ARG A 132 11.99 -14.72 -28.70
N ALA A 133 11.33 -13.60 -29.00
CA ALA A 133 11.98 -12.40 -29.53
C ALA A 133 12.66 -11.54 -28.44
N GLY A 134 12.24 -11.62 -27.18
CA GLY A 134 12.75 -10.76 -26.12
C GLY A 134 12.65 -11.35 -24.72
N ALA A 135 12.23 -10.54 -23.75
CA ALA A 135 12.14 -10.92 -22.35
C ALA A 135 10.73 -10.73 -21.78
N CYS A 136 10.30 -11.66 -20.93
CA CYS A 136 9.02 -11.60 -20.22
C CYS A 136 9.26 -11.60 -18.72
N ILE A 137 8.63 -10.67 -18.02
CA ILE A 137 8.79 -10.44 -16.59
C ILE A 137 7.39 -10.51 -15.96
N ALA A 138 7.24 -11.42 -14.99
CA ALA A 138 6.01 -11.55 -14.22
C ALA A 138 6.22 -10.93 -12.83
N LEU A 139 5.43 -9.91 -12.53
CA LEU A 139 5.46 -9.13 -11.29
C LEU A 139 4.27 -9.53 -10.43
N TRP A 140 4.56 -10.15 -9.30
CA TRP A 140 3.56 -10.59 -8.35
C TRP A 140 3.56 -9.68 -7.13
N PRO A 141 2.39 -9.42 -6.52
CA PRO A 141 2.32 -8.73 -5.25
C PRO A 141 3.20 -9.40 -4.19
N VAL A 142 3.97 -8.59 -3.46
CA VAL A 142 4.81 -9.07 -2.36
C VAL A 142 4.00 -8.98 -1.08
N THR A 143 3.56 -10.13 -0.56
CA THR A 143 2.62 -10.19 0.58
C THR A 143 3.07 -11.20 1.64
N GLY A 144 2.51 -11.04 2.84
CA GLY A 144 2.70 -11.96 3.97
C GLY A 144 4.16 -12.32 4.22
N GLN A 145 4.48 -13.60 4.11
CA GLN A 145 5.81 -14.16 4.44
C GLN A 145 6.93 -13.72 3.47
N ASN A 146 6.60 -13.22 2.27
CA ASN A 146 7.61 -12.79 1.30
C ASN A 146 8.09 -11.36 1.53
N LEU A 147 7.32 -10.55 2.26
CA LEU A 147 7.64 -9.14 2.48
C LEU A 147 8.92 -8.92 3.32
N PRO A 148 9.15 -9.65 4.44
CA PRO A 148 10.41 -9.52 5.19
C PRO A 148 11.65 -9.78 4.32
N ARG A 149 11.63 -10.87 3.54
CA ARG A 149 12.72 -11.21 2.62
C ARG A 149 12.93 -10.14 1.54
N TRP A 150 11.86 -9.55 1.04
CA TRP A 150 11.93 -8.47 0.07
C TRP A 150 12.59 -7.21 0.67
N ILE A 151 12.21 -6.83 1.88
CA ILE A 151 12.81 -5.72 2.64
C ILE A 151 14.32 -5.96 2.83
N GLU A 152 14.70 -7.13 3.36
CA GLU A 152 16.10 -7.50 3.58
C GLU A 152 16.92 -7.45 2.30
N THR A 153 16.37 -7.95 1.19
CA THR A 153 17.07 -7.97 -0.10
C THR A 153 17.34 -6.55 -0.59
N ARG A 154 16.37 -5.64 -0.43
CA ARG A 154 16.48 -4.25 -0.84
C ARG A 154 17.51 -3.48 0.00
N LEU A 155 17.48 -3.63 1.33
CA LEU A 155 18.45 -3.05 2.24
C LEU A 155 19.87 -3.56 1.97
N ARG A 156 20.03 -4.87 1.75
CA ARG A 156 21.33 -5.47 1.42
C ARG A 156 21.90 -4.91 0.12
N GLY A 157 21.05 -4.63 -0.87
CA GLY A 157 21.44 -3.95 -2.11
C GLY A 157 22.01 -2.54 -1.90
N ARG A 158 21.71 -1.92 -0.76
CA ARG A 158 22.24 -0.61 -0.33
C ARG A 158 23.35 -0.73 0.72
N GLY A 159 23.84 -1.95 0.97
CA GLY A 159 24.92 -2.19 1.94
C GLY A 159 24.47 -2.16 3.40
N MET A 160 23.16 -2.26 3.66
CA MET A 160 22.58 -2.26 5.00
C MET A 160 21.98 -3.62 5.36
N THR A 161 21.88 -3.88 6.66
CA THR A 161 21.21 -5.03 7.26
C THR A 161 20.10 -4.56 8.19
N ILE A 162 19.19 -5.46 8.56
CA ILE A 162 18.10 -5.19 9.49
C ILE A 162 17.95 -6.38 10.42
N THR A 163 17.67 -6.14 11.70
CA THR A 163 17.46 -7.23 12.67
C THR A 163 16.14 -7.96 12.40
N GLU A 164 16.05 -9.23 12.80
CA GLU A 164 14.85 -10.06 12.58
C GLU A 164 13.58 -9.43 13.20
N GLU A 165 13.71 -8.84 14.38
CA GLU A 165 12.61 -8.16 15.05
C GLU A 165 12.16 -6.90 14.29
N ALA A 166 13.13 -6.10 13.81
CA ALA A 166 12.88 -4.87 13.08
C ALA A 166 12.21 -5.12 11.73
N VAL A 167 12.68 -6.10 10.96
CA VAL A 167 12.06 -6.46 9.68
C VAL A 167 10.66 -7.02 9.86
N GLY A 168 10.42 -7.79 10.92
CA GLY A 168 9.08 -8.30 11.24
C GLY A 168 8.08 -7.17 11.51
N ILE A 169 8.48 -6.15 12.28
CA ILE A 169 7.65 -4.98 12.56
C ILE A 169 7.43 -4.14 11.31
N LEU A 170 8.47 -3.87 10.53
CA LEU A 170 8.35 -3.09 9.29
C LEU A 170 7.43 -3.79 8.28
N ALA A 171 7.59 -5.10 8.07
CA ALA A 171 6.74 -5.88 7.18
C ALA A 171 5.27 -5.86 7.61
N GLN A 172 5.00 -6.05 8.91
CA GLN A 172 3.63 -6.01 9.44
C GLN A 172 2.97 -4.65 9.21
N ARG A 173 3.72 -3.55 9.39
CA ARG A 173 3.18 -2.20 9.23
C ARG A 173 2.93 -1.80 7.78
N MET A 174 3.75 -2.32 6.87
CA MET A 174 3.72 -1.95 5.45
C MET A 174 2.93 -2.94 4.58
N GLU A 175 2.25 -3.91 5.20
CA GLU A 175 1.49 -4.94 4.48
C GLU A 175 0.41 -4.31 3.58
N GLY A 176 0.37 -4.74 2.32
CA GLY A 176 -0.57 -4.23 1.33
C GLY A 176 -0.18 -2.90 0.68
N ASN A 177 0.96 -2.30 1.05
CA ASN A 177 1.47 -1.09 0.41
C ASN A 177 2.98 -1.17 0.18
N LEU A 178 3.38 -1.86 -0.91
CA LEU A 178 4.78 -2.08 -1.24
C LEU A 178 5.53 -0.77 -1.57
N LEU A 179 4.84 0.21 -2.17
CA LEU A 179 5.40 1.53 -2.45
C LEU A 179 5.76 2.28 -1.17
N ALA A 180 4.85 2.32 -0.19
CA ALA A 180 5.15 2.92 1.11
C ALA A 180 6.29 2.17 1.82
N CYS A 181 6.32 0.84 1.73
CA CYS A 181 7.42 0.05 2.25
C CYS A 181 8.77 0.46 1.62
N ALA A 182 8.81 0.64 0.30
CA ALA A 182 10.00 1.10 -0.41
C ALA A 182 10.46 2.48 0.06
N GLN A 183 9.52 3.41 0.24
CA GLN A 183 9.82 4.77 0.70
C GLN A 183 10.36 4.76 2.14
N GLU A 184 9.77 3.96 3.02
CA GLU A 184 10.24 3.80 4.40
C GLU A 184 11.64 3.20 4.46
N ILE A 185 11.95 2.23 3.59
CA ILE A 185 13.31 1.68 3.45
C ILE A 185 14.30 2.77 3.03
N GLU A 186 13.97 3.59 2.02
CA GLU A 186 14.83 4.68 1.57
C GLU A 186 15.05 5.73 2.67
N LYS A 187 14.01 6.04 3.46
CA LYS A 187 14.13 6.92 4.63
C LYS A 187 15.05 6.33 5.70
N LEU A 188 14.86 5.06 6.06
CA LEU A 188 15.73 4.36 7.00
C LEU A 188 17.19 4.39 6.56
N ILE A 189 17.46 4.21 5.26
CA ILE A 189 18.82 4.29 4.70
C ILE A 189 19.45 5.67 4.91
N LEU A 190 18.66 6.74 4.83
CA LEU A 190 19.13 8.11 4.97
C LEU A 190 19.32 8.53 6.43
N VAL A 191 18.45 8.06 7.33
CA VAL A 191 18.40 8.51 8.73
C VAL A 191 19.30 7.67 9.64
N CYS A 192 19.45 6.37 9.37
CA CYS A 192 20.24 5.49 10.23
C CYS A 192 21.73 5.80 10.11
N GLN A 193 22.38 6.00 11.25
CA GLN A 193 23.83 6.27 11.31
C GLN A 193 24.67 4.99 11.20
N THR A 194 24.05 3.83 11.46
CA THR A 194 24.67 2.50 11.42
C THR A 194 24.24 1.72 10.19
N ARG A 195 25.06 0.74 9.78
CA ARG A 195 24.72 -0.16 8.67
C ARG A 195 23.69 -1.23 9.04
N GLU A 196 23.53 -1.51 10.33
CA GLU A 196 22.48 -2.39 10.83
C GLU A 196 21.34 -1.55 11.39
N ILE A 197 20.12 -1.83 10.91
CA ILE A 197 18.87 -1.21 11.34
C ILE A 197 18.27 -2.08 12.44
N GLY A 198 18.19 -1.52 13.65
CA GLY A 198 17.57 -2.13 14.80
C GLY A 198 16.07 -1.84 14.90
N LEU A 199 15.43 -2.43 15.91
CA LEU A 199 14.02 -2.17 16.19
C LEU A 199 13.77 -0.69 16.46
N GLN A 200 14.61 -0.05 17.29
CA GLN A 200 14.46 1.35 17.63
C GLN A 200 14.56 2.26 16.40
N ASP A 201 15.41 1.95 15.43
CA ASP A 201 15.53 2.71 14.18
C ASP A 201 14.26 2.61 13.32
N VAL A 202 13.68 1.40 13.20
CA VAL A 202 12.38 1.22 12.52
C VAL A 202 11.27 1.95 13.25
N LEU A 203 11.26 1.86 14.57
CA LEU A 203 10.30 2.57 15.40
C LEU A 203 10.43 4.08 15.18
N GLN A 204 11.65 4.65 15.20
CA GLN A 204 11.95 6.07 15.03
C GLN A 204 11.80 6.59 13.60
N SER A 205 12.20 5.85 12.57
CA SER A 205 11.94 6.25 11.19
C SER A 205 10.45 6.32 10.91
N VAL A 206 9.67 5.44 11.53
CA VAL A 206 8.20 5.51 11.47
C VAL A 206 7.63 6.60 12.41
N VAL A 207 8.42 7.19 13.32
CA VAL A 207 8.05 8.38 14.15
C VAL A 207 7.87 9.62 13.28
N ASP A 208 8.73 9.84 12.29
CA ASP A 208 8.61 10.99 11.37
C ASP A 208 7.46 10.86 10.35
N SER A 209 6.57 9.88 10.54
CA SER A 209 5.35 9.68 9.75
C SER A 209 4.10 9.71 10.63
N ALA A 210 4.01 10.54 11.68
CA ALA A 210 2.83 10.71 12.54
C ALA A 210 2.24 9.41 13.16
N HIS A 211 2.87 8.26 12.95
CA HIS A 211 2.31 6.94 13.24
C HIS A 211 2.78 6.42 14.60
N PHE A 212 3.93 6.86 15.10
CA PHE A 212 4.47 6.30 16.35
C PHE A 212 3.67 6.70 17.59
N ASP A 213 3.24 7.95 17.67
CA ASP A 213 2.35 8.38 18.74
C ASP A 213 0.96 7.75 18.63
N THR A 214 0.52 7.32 17.43
CA THR A 214 -0.74 6.57 17.32
C THR A 214 -0.65 5.13 17.85
N PHE A 215 0.53 4.47 17.84
CA PHE A 215 0.71 3.18 18.51
C PHE A 215 0.75 3.34 20.03
N GLY A 216 1.50 4.32 20.52
CA GLY A 216 1.50 4.68 21.95
C GLY A 216 0.10 5.09 22.44
N LEU A 217 -0.66 5.79 21.59
CA LEU A 217 -2.05 6.15 21.82
C LEU A 217 -2.91 4.89 21.98
N VAL A 218 -2.87 3.98 21.01
CA VAL A 218 -3.62 2.71 21.09
C VAL A 218 -3.25 1.93 22.34
N GLU A 219 -1.96 1.76 22.63
CA GLU A 219 -1.54 1.03 23.84
C GLU A 219 -2.05 1.70 25.12
N SER A 220 -1.97 3.03 25.21
CA SER A 220 -2.47 3.77 26.37
C SER A 220 -3.98 3.64 26.54
N THR A 221 -4.74 3.64 25.44
CA THR A 221 -6.20 3.44 25.48
C THR A 221 -6.58 2.02 25.91
N LEU A 222 -5.91 0.99 25.38
CA LEU A 222 -6.14 -0.40 25.79
C LEU A 222 -5.74 -0.62 27.25
N ALA A 223 -4.61 -0.06 27.67
CA ALA A 223 -4.12 -0.12 29.05
C ALA A 223 -5.04 0.56 30.06
N GLY A 224 -5.93 1.46 29.62
CA GLY A 224 -6.77 2.28 30.49
C GLY A 224 -6.03 3.48 31.10
N ASP A 225 -4.91 3.89 30.52
CA ASP A 225 -4.11 5.03 31.01
C ASP A 225 -4.62 6.33 30.36
N ALA A 226 -5.70 6.88 30.92
CA ALA A 226 -6.31 8.11 30.44
C ALA A 226 -5.34 9.32 30.45
N GLY A 227 -4.48 9.41 31.47
CA GLY A 227 -3.52 10.50 31.60
C GLY A 227 -2.42 10.44 30.55
N ARG A 228 -1.94 9.25 30.18
CA ARG A 228 -1.03 9.06 29.05
C ARG A 228 -1.74 9.26 27.70
N THR A 229 -2.97 8.77 27.57
CA THR A 229 -3.81 8.97 26.37
C THR A 229 -3.94 10.46 26.02
N ALA A 230 -4.32 11.28 27.01
CA ALA A 230 -4.48 12.71 26.83
C ALA A 230 -3.15 13.40 26.46
N ARG A 231 -2.04 13.05 27.14
CA ARG A 231 -0.71 13.61 26.84
C ARG A 231 -0.25 13.30 25.42
N ILE A 232 -0.43 12.06 24.96
CA ILE A 232 -0.06 11.65 23.60
C ILE A 232 -0.90 12.42 22.56
N LEU A 233 -2.22 12.54 22.79
CA LEU A 233 -3.06 13.34 21.90
C LEU A 233 -2.65 14.80 21.85
N SER A 234 -2.33 15.42 22.99
CA SER A 234 -1.81 16.80 23.01
C SER A 234 -0.50 16.93 22.23
N GLY A 235 0.44 15.99 22.42
CA GLY A 235 1.71 15.96 21.67
C GLY A 235 1.50 15.88 20.16
N LEU A 236 0.62 14.97 19.70
CA LEU A 236 0.23 14.85 18.29
C LEU A 236 -0.27 16.18 17.70
N TRP A 237 -1.01 16.98 18.48
CA TRP A 237 -1.52 18.28 18.03
C TRP A 237 -0.45 19.37 18.01
N GLU A 238 0.47 19.36 18.97
CA GLU A 238 1.62 20.27 19.01
C GLU A 238 2.56 20.02 17.82
N GLU A 239 2.68 18.76 17.39
CA GLU A 239 3.43 18.33 16.20
C GLU A 239 2.72 18.63 14.87
N GLY A 240 1.48 19.14 14.90
CA GLY A 240 0.71 19.45 13.70
C GLY A 240 0.13 18.23 12.99
N THR A 241 -0.07 17.12 13.69
CA THR A 241 -0.68 15.91 13.12
C THR A 241 -2.14 16.18 12.71
N GLU A 242 -2.50 15.73 11.51
CA GLU A 242 -3.87 15.80 11.01
C GLU A 242 -4.82 14.88 11.81
N PRO A 243 -6.03 15.33 12.17
CA PRO A 243 -6.99 14.53 12.96
C PRO A 243 -7.46 13.21 12.30
N LEU A 244 -7.57 13.19 10.96
CA LEU A 244 -8.15 12.05 10.24
C LEU A 244 -7.33 10.75 10.35
N PRO A 245 -5.99 10.77 10.17
CA PRO A 245 -5.15 9.61 10.48
C PRO A 245 -5.31 9.07 11.90
N VAL A 246 -5.36 9.95 12.90
CA VAL A 246 -5.53 9.57 14.32
C VAL A 246 -6.85 8.83 14.53
N LEU A 247 -7.95 9.36 13.95
CA LEU A 247 -9.23 8.68 13.95
C LEU A 247 -9.15 7.29 13.29
N GLY A 248 -8.46 7.17 12.16
CA GLY A 248 -8.30 5.92 11.42
C GLY A 248 -7.69 4.81 12.27
N VAL A 249 -6.64 5.13 13.03
CA VAL A 249 -5.97 4.16 13.93
C VAL A 249 -6.89 3.73 15.07
N LEU A 250 -7.60 4.66 15.70
CA LEU A 250 -8.56 4.34 16.77
C LEU A 250 -9.73 3.48 16.25
N ILE A 251 -10.29 3.78 15.07
CA ILE A 251 -11.36 2.99 14.45
C ILE A 251 -10.90 1.57 14.16
N TRP A 252 -9.68 1.42 13.63
CA TRP A 252 -9.11 0.11 13.35
C TRP A 252 -9.06 -0.72 14.63
N GLU A 253 -8.49 -0.17 15.70
CA GLU A 253 -8.38 -0.88 16.97
C GLU A 253 -9.76 -1.18 17.58
N ILE A 254 -10.69 -0.22 17.59
CA ILE A 254 -12.06 -0.44 18.08
C ILE A 254 -12.71 -1.65 17.38
N ARG A 255 -12.58 -1.77 16.05
CA ARG A 255 -13.15 -2.88 15.29
C ARG A 255 -12.51 -4.22 15.66
N GLU A 256 -11.19 -4.24 15.89
CA GLU A 256 -10.48 -5.44 16.32
C GLU A 256 -10.95 -5.89 17.72
N VAL A 257 -11.06 -4.94 18.66
CA VAL A 257 -11.55 -5.22 20.01
C VAL A 257 -13.02 -5.67 19.99
N ILE A 258 -13.89 -5.09 19.15
CA ILE A 258 -15.27 -5.55 18.97
C ILE A 258 -15.31 -7.03 18.57
N LYS A 259 -14.51 -7.46 17.58
CA LYS A 259 -14.46 -8.86 17.14
C LYS A 259 -14.06 -9.80 18.28
N MET A 260 -13.05 -9.40 19.06
CA MET A 260 -12.59 -10.18 20.21
C MET A 260 -13.62 -10.21 21.33
N ALA A 261 -14.23 -9.07 21.65
CA ALA A 261 -15.24 -8.96 22.70
C ALA A 261 -16.44 -9.88 22.43
N HIS A 262 -16.91 -9.98 21.18
CA HIS A 262 -18.00 -10.89 20.81
C HIS A 262 -17.60 -12.37 20.98
N GLN A 263 -16.37 -12.74 20.64
CA GLN A 263 -15.89 -14.11 20.80
C GLN A 263 -15.72 -14.48 22.28
N VAL A 264 -15.16 -13.58 23.09
CA VAL A 264 -15.03 -13.77 24.54
C VAL A 264 -16.41 -13.85 25.20
N ALA A 265 -17.36 -12.99 24.83
CA ALA A 265 -18.74 -13.06 25.30
C ALA A 265 -19.45 -14.35 24.87
N GLY A 266 -19.05 -14.94 23.74
CA GLY A 266 -19.50 -16.25 23.26
C GLY A 266 -18.82 -17.46 23.95
N GLY A 267 -17.94 -17.23 24.93
CA GLY A 267 -17.29 -18.28 25.73
C GLY A 267 -15.91 -18.73 25.21
N ALA A 268 -15.36 -18.09 24.18
CA ALA A 268 -14.01 -18.39 23.72
C ALA A 268 -12.94 -17.79 24.66
N SER A 269 -11.83 -18.50 24.87
CA SER A 269 -10.73 -17.98 25.67
C SER A 269 -9.92 -16.94 24.89
N LEU A 270 -9.52 -15.85 25.55
CA LEU A 270 -8.70 -14.80 24.93
C LEU A 270 -7.35 -15.36 24.41
N GLU A 271 -6.76 -16.32 25.12
CA GLU A 271 -5.55 -17.01 24.68
C GLU A 271 -5.78 -17.78 23.35
N GLY A 272 -6.93 -18.45 23.22
CA GLY A 272 -7.31 -19.15 22.00
C GLY A 272 -7.54 -18.22 20.81
N ILE A 273 -8.14 -17.04 21.05
CA ILE A 273 -8.38 -16.01 20.04
C ILE A 273 -7.06 -15.38 19.60
N THR A 274 -6.22 -14.96 20.54
CA THR A 274 -4.95 -14.29 20.25
C THR A 274 -3.91 -15.22 19.64
N ARG A 275 -3.98 -16.53 19.86
CA ARG A 275 -3.10 -17.52 19.22
C ARG A 275 -3.25 -17.57 17.70
N GLN A 276 -4.43 -17.26 17.17
CA GLN A 276 -4.71 -17.28 15.73
C GLN A 276 -4.15 -16.06 15.01
N GLN A 277 -3.75 -15.01 15.73
CA GLN A 277 -3.20 -13.78 15.17
C GLN A 277 -1.98 -13.27 15.95
N PRO A 278 -0.76 -13.36 15.38
CA PRO A 278 0.48 -12.94 16.06
C PRO A 278 0.45 -11.51 16.61
N ALA A 279 -0.24 -10.58 15.94
CA ALA A 279 -0.40 -9.19 16.36
C ALA A 279 -1.17 -9.04 17.68
N TRP A 280 -2.20 -9.86 17.88
CA TRP A 280 -3.00 -9.86 19.11
C TRP A 280 -2.25 -10.57 20.25
N ARG A 281 -1.48 -11.62 19.94
CA ARG A 281 -0.67 -12.34 20.94
C ARG A 281 0.33 -11.44 21.65
N ARG A 282 0.99 -10.53 20.92
CA ARG A 282 1.97 -9.58 21.50
C ARG A 282 1.32 -8.56 22.44
N ARG A 283 0.02 -8.29 22.27
CA ARG A 283 -0.74 -7.30 23.06
C ARG A 283 -1.77 -7.96 23.98
N SER A 284 -1.66 -9.27 24.23
CA SER A 284 -2.67 -10.06 24.95
C SER A 284 -3.02 -9.48 26.32
N ALA A 285 -2.02 -9.00 27.07
CA ALA A 285 -2.23 -8.38 28.38
C ALA A 285 -3.00 -7.05 28.30
N LEU A 286 -2.74 -6.22 27.28
CA LEU A 286 -3.46 -4.95 27.08
C LEU A 286 -4.90 -5.21 26.63
N LEU A 287 -5.07 -6.16 25.72
CA LEU A 287 -6.39 -6.59 25.23
C LEU A 287 -7.23 -7.20 26.35
N ALA A 288 -6.62 -8.00 27.24
CA ALA A 288 -7.29 -8.53 28.43
C ALA A 288 -7.83 -7.40 29.30
N ARG A 289 -7.00 -6.41 29.66
CA ARG A 289 -7.42 -5.25 30.45
C ARG A 289 -8.54 -4.44 29.79
N ALA A 290 -8.47 -4.27 28.47
CA ALA A 290 -9.47 -3.54 27.70
C ALA A 290 -10.83 -4.28 27.69
N LEU A 291 -10.81 -5.60 27.55
CA LEU A 291 -11.99 -6.47 27.54
C LEU A 291 -12.60 -6.66 28.94
N ASP A 292 -11.77 -6.69 29.98
CA ASP A 292 -12.22 -6.73 31.38
C ASP A 292 -12.91 -5.43 31.78
N ARG A 293 -12.40 -4.29 31.29
CA ARG A 293 -12.95 -2.97 31.58
C ARG A 293 -14.29 -2.73 30.87
N GLN A 294 -14.44 -3.25 29.65
CA GLN A 294 -15.58 -2.90 28.79
C GLN A 294 -16.08 -4.06 27.93
N GLY A 295 -17.39 -4.29 27.98
CA GLY A 295 -18.05 -5.34 27.20
C GLY A 295 -18.34 -4.96 25.73
N PRO A 296 -18.84 -5.91 24.93
CA PRO A 296 -19.07 -5.73 23.48
C PRO A 296 -19.97 -4.54 23.14
N THR A 297 -21.01 -4.28 23.95
CA THR A 297 -21.96 -3.19 23.74
C THR A 297 -21.29 -1.82 23.89
N ALA A 298 -20.36 -1.67 24.83
CA ALA A 298 -19.64 -0.43 25.06
C ALA A 298 -18.70 -0.10 23.89
N TRP A 299 -17.94 -1.08 23.41
CA TRP A 299 -17.09 -0.95 22.23
C TRP A 299 -17.89 -0.63 20.96
N MET A 300 -19.07 -1.24 20.79
CA MET A 300 -19.99 -0.88 19.70
C MET A 300 -20.50 0.57 19.82
N GLY A 301 -20.74 1.03 21.05
CA GLY A 301 -21.04 2.44 21.35
C GLY A 301 -19.93 3.37 20.89
N MET A 302 -18.66 3.05 21.20
CA MET A 302 -17.50 3.84 20.75
C MET A 302 -17.37 3.90 19.24
N LEU A 303 -17.70 2.82 18.53
CA LEU A 303 -17.68 2.85 17.07
C LEU A 303 -18.69 3.86 16.50
N ARG A 304 -19.86 4.02 17.14
CA ARG A 304 -20.82 5.07 16.78
C ARG A 304 -20.28 6.46 17.09
N VAL A 305 -19.60 6.61 18.22
CA VAL A 305 -18.93 7.86 18.60
C VAL A 305 -17.85 8.21 17.56
N ALA A 306 -17.01 7.26 17.16
CA ALA A 306 -16.02 7.46 16.11
C ALA A 306 -16.66 7.90 14.78
N GLY A 307 -17.85 7.41 14.45
CA GLY A 307 -18.63 7.92 13.32
C GLY A 307 -19.06 9.38 13.45
N ARG A 308 -19.34 9.86 14.67
CA ARG A 308 -19.59 11.30 14.92
C ARG A 308 -18.32 12.12 14.82
N VAL A 309 -17.19 11.59 15.31
CA VAL A 309 -15.86 12.24 15.16
C VAL A 309 -15.52 12.39 13.67
N ASP A 310 -15.76 11.37 12.84
CA ASP A 310 -15.58 11.44 11.39
C ASP A 310 -16.41 12.57 10.75
N GLN A 311 -17.67 12.73 11.17
CA GLN A 311 -18.53 13.82 10.71
C GLN A 311 -18.01 15.20 11.13
N ILE A 312 -17.45 15.33 12.33
CA ILE A 312 -16.83 16.58 12.81
C ILE A 312 -15.60 16.91 11.98
N ILE A 313 -14.70 15.94 11.77
CA ILE A 313 -13.49 16.11 10.95
C ILE A 313 -13.83 16.53 9.51
N LYS A 314 -14.89 15.94 8.93
CA LYS A 314 -15.35 16.27 7.57
C LYS A 314 -16.20 17.54 7.48
N GLY A 315 -16.44 18.23 8.59
CA GLY A 315 -17.26 19.44 8.64
C GLY A 315 -18.77 19.19 8.47
N ALA A 316 -19.23 17.94 8.48
CA ALA A 316 -20.64 17.56 8.42
C ALA A 316 -21.38 17.73 9.75
N ARG A 317 -20.64 17.88 10.85
CA ARG A 317 -21.15 18.17 12.20
C ARG A 317 -20.27 19.26 12.83
N ARG A 318 -20.85 20.13 13.66
CA ARG A 318 -20.10 21.13 14.43
C ARG A 318 -19.33 20.48 15.57
N GLY A 319 -18.11 20.96 15.82
CA GLY A 319 -17.26 20.53 16.94
C GLY A 319 -15.79 20.75 16.62
N ASP A 320 -14.93 20.69 17.63
CA ASP A 320 -13.49 20.68 17.44
C ASP A 320 -12.99 19.23 17.25
N PRO A 321 -12.30 18.91 16.13
CA PRO A 321 -11.78 17.57 15.88
C PRO A 321 -10.86 17.02 16.98
N ARG A 322 -10.05 17.88 17.61
CA ARG A 322 -9.06 17.48 18.61
C ARG A 322 -9.74 17.13 19.93
N GLU A 323 -10.71 17.94 20.35
CA GLU A 323 -11.56 17.65 21.51
C GLU A 323 -12.38 16.37 21.30
N ALA A 324 -12.94 16.17 20.11
CA ALA A 324 -13.71 14.97 19.78
C ALA A 324 -12.85 13.69 19.80
N LEU A 325 -11.60 13.77 19.34
CA LEU A 325 -10.64 12.67 19.40
C LEU A 325 -10.14 12.41 20.82
N LEU A 326 -9.93 13.45 21.62
CA LEU A 326 -9.67 13.32 23.05
C LEU A 326 -10.80 12.60 23.77
N ALA A 327 -12.05 12.98 23.48
CA ALA A 327 -13.20 12.31 24.06
C ALA A 327 -13.27 10.83 23.65
N LEU A 328 -13.03 10.51 22.38
CA LEU A 328 -12.99 9.12 21.92
C LEU A 328 -11.87 8.30 22.60
N GLY A 329 -10.66 8.86 22.71
CA GLY A 329 -9.54 8.20 23.37
C GLY A 329 -9.81 7.93 24.85
N LEU A 330 -10.37 8.91 25.57
CA LEU A 330 -10.73 8.77 26.99
C LEU A 330 -11.84 7.72 27.20
N LEU A 331 -12.84 7.68 26.31
CA LEU A 331 -13.86 6.63 26.32
C LEU A 331 -13.23 5.25 26.15
N MET A 332 -12.31 5.09 25.19
CA MET A 332 -11.57 3.84 25.00
C MET A 332 -10.78 3.47 26.27
N SER A 333 -10.18 4.44 26.96
CA SER A 333 -9.50 4.24 28.25
C SER A 333 -10.43 3.91 29.41
N GLY A 334 -11.75 3.93 29.22
CA GLY A 334 -12.78 3.63 30.22
C GLY A 334 -13.16 4.80 31.12
N VAL A 335 -12.87 6.02 30.70
CA VAL A 335 -13.40 7.22 31.37
C VAL A 335 -14.80 7.47 30.85
N GLU A 336 -15.78 7.51 31.74
CA GLU A 336 -17.13 7.95 31.40
C GLU A 336 -17.14 9.47 31.28
N ILE A 337 -17.23 9.95 30.04
CA ILE A 337 -17.40 11.36 29.74
C ILE A 337 -18.57 11.57 28.79
N PRO A 338 -19.35 12.64 28.96
CA PRO A 338 -20.30 13.04 27.95
C PRO A 338 -19.52 13.36 26.67
N PHE A 339 -19.89 12.72 25.56
CA PHE A 339 -19.32 13.09 24.27
C PHE A 339 -19.76 14.52 23.94
N PRO A 340 -18.85 15.41 23.49
CA PRO A 340 -19.20 16.79 23.19
C PRO A 340 -20.16 16.84 21.98
N ASP A 341 -21.47 16.82 22.23
CA ASP A 341 -22.51 17.18 21.28
C ASP A 341 -22.77 18.69 21.44
N ALA A 342 -22.04 19.53 20.70
CA ALA A 342 -22.25 20.98 20.72
C ALA A 342 -23.39 21.38 19.77
N GLY A 343 -24.61 21.38 20.28
CA GLY A 343 -25.77 22.07 19.70
C GLY A 343 -27.08 21.65 20.37
N PRO A 344 -27.99 22.58 20.69
CA PRO A 344 -29.27 22.21 21.29
C PRO A 344 -29.99 21.25 20.36
N THR A 345 -30.63 20.24 20.92
CA THR A 345 -31.63 19.45 20.21
C THR A 345 -32.61 20.44 19.57
N ALA A 346 -32.69 20.44 18.24
CA ALA A 346 -33.70 21.18 17.49
C ALA A 346 -35.10 20.55 17.66
N ASP A 347 -35.43 20.11 18.87
CA ASP A 347 -36.73 19.59 19.30
C ASP A 347 -37.19 20.39 20.53
N ALA A 348 -37.35 21.69 20.30
CA ALA A 348 -38.25 22.54 21.07
C ALA A 348 -38.95 23.48 20.09
N ILE A 349 -39.76 22.89 19.21
CA ILE A 349 -40.87 23.62 18.58
C ILE A 349 -41.80 23.97 19.76
N PRO A 350 -41.99 25.25 20.13
CA PRO A 350 -43.01 25.59 21.12
C PRO A 350 -44.37 25.18 20.54
N PRO A 351 -45.31 24.66 21.35
CA PRO A 351 -46.64 24.39 20.84
C PRO A 351 -47.19 25.70 20.29
N GLY A 352 -47.51 25.70 19.00
CA GLY A 352 -48.23 26.80 18.37
C GLY A 352 -49.48 27.06 19.20
N GLY A 353 -49.53 28.21 19.85
CA GLY A 353 -50.74 28.72 20.47
C GLY A 353 -51.76 28.94 19.36
N ALA A 354 -52.81 28.14 19.38
CA ALA A 354 -54.09 28.53 18.83
C ALA A 354 -54.63 29.68 19.71
N GLY A 355 -54.94 30.81 19.08
CA GLY A 355 -55.50 32.00 19.70
C GLY A 355 -55.52 33.15 18.71
#